data_AF-A0A2G8LBF8-F1
#
_entry.id   AF-A0A2G8LBF8-F1
#
_cell.length_a   1.000
_cell.length_b   1.000
_cell.length_c   1.000
_cell.angle_alpha   90.00
_cell.angle_beta   90.00
_cell.angle_gamma   90.00
#
_symmetry.space_group_name_H-M   'P 1'
#
loop_
_entity.id
_entity.type
_entity.pdbx_description
1 polymer ?
#
loop_
_entity_poly.entity_id
_entity_poly.type
_entity_poly.pdbx_seq_one_letter_code
_entity_poly.pdbx_strand_id
1 'polypeptide(L)'
;MQTVMKHDTLLSLAGPEMSIAVSFVHCAVGIDRSWYSKNGLIGVTQPRRVAAMSVARRVAEEMECDLGRKVGYQVRFDDCTSKETRIKYMTDGCLLREFLDDRELSQYSIIILDEAHERSLDTDILFGLVKQLFLSGHKTKRKEPLKVIVMSATLDAGKFSVFLGDCPVFEIPGRLHPVKDIFCDMVLVKDMSRNATINYVSKVRSSSKVRSSWKDFTREILQNIQQSRVARCPALSRRVRDFFEECMTEDMIPEIQRTSLSSVVLNLKCMGIHNILEFPYVDPPEERMLLEALRQLYYFGAIDRKGYIQPLGHLMVEYPLPPGLSRAVIYSGALGCHHLLLPVAAMLSSENVFIRPGEEKKQTEANKAHKKLSSMGGGNNDFGTLLAVFESCSKSDSPSSWCRDNYIHWRAVTMARNIHDQLKSILTKQMQRSDFPKEDIDSDLKPGELMGRALCSGLFSNVARKAPSGRGFRTMEGHGTHVFMHPSSVVIVFKRHYANLQHFPGEGVGNFWVDLDISTT
;
A
#
# COMPACT_ATOMS: atom_id res chain seq x y z
N MET A 1 21.52 14.44 -19.46
CA MET A 1 20.65 14.59 -20.66
C MET A 1 21.26 14.04 -21.94
N GLN A 2 22.45 14.48 -22.40
CA GLN A 2 23.05 13.92 -23.62
C GLN A 2 23.30 12.39 -23.54
N THR A 3 23.61 11.85 -22.37
CA THR A 3 23.74 10.40 -22.14
C THR A 3 22.40 9.67 -22.13
N VAL A 4 21.37 10.26 -21.51
CA VAL A 4 19.95 9.81 -21.59
C VAL A 4 19.48 9.78 -23.04
N MET A 5 20.01 10.67 -23.89
CA MET A 5 19.66 10.73 -25.31
C MET A 5 20.20 9.54 -26.12
N LYS A 6 21.30 8.91 -25.67
CA LYS A 6 21.99 7.83 -26.39
C LYS A 6 21.55 6.41 -26.03
N HIS A 7 20.80 6.23 -24.95
CA HIS A 7 20.44 4.91 -24.42
C HIS A 7 18.93 4.83 -24.19
N ASP A 8 18.35 3.66 -24.45
CA ASP A 8 16.93 3.39 -24.26
C ASP A 8 16.59 3.14 -22.78
N THR A 9 17.52 2.56 -22.04
CA THR A 9 17.46 2.41 -20.57
C THR A 9 18.71 3.02 -19.94
N LEU A 10 18.51 3.80 -18.87
CA LEU A 10 19.59 4.44 -18.12
C LEU A 10 19.37 4.22 -16.62
N LEU A 11 20.43 3.85 -15.91
CA LEU A 11 20.45 3.87 -14.45
C LEU A 11 21.15 5.16 -14.00
N SER A 12 20.42 6.00 -13.28
CA SER A 12 20.96 7.23 -12.68
C SER A 12 21.07 7.03 -11.18
N LEU A 13 22.29 7.00 -10.66
CA LEU A 13 22.53 7.07 -9.23
C LEU A 13 22.56 8.53 -8.80
N ALA A 14 21.60 8.85 -7.97
CA ALA A 14 21.55 10.11 -7.27
C ALA A 14 22.31 9.95 -5.95
N GLY A 15 23.28 10.83 -5.66
CA GLY A 15 23.78 10.94 -4.29
C GLY A 15 22.64 11.28 -3.30
N PRO A 16 22.87 11.21 -1.97
CA PRO A 16 21.83 11.13 -0.92
C PRO A 16 20.89 12.33 -0.71
N GLU A 17 20.69 13.21 -1.70
CA GLU A 17 19.77 14.35 -1.58
C GLU A 17 18.63 14.30 -2.61
N MET A 18 17.40 14.36 -2.07
CA MET A 18 16.07 14.55 -2.67
C MET A 18 15.93 15.58 -3.81
N SER A 19 16.99 16.27 -4.22
CA SER A 19 16.93 17.34 -5.21
C SER A 19 17.00 16.84 -6.66
N ILE A 20 17.34 15.57 -6.90
CA ILE A 20 17.68 15.12 -8.26
C ILE A 20 16.44 14.83 -9.10
N ALA A 21 15.36 14.24 -8.57
CA ALA A 21 14.16 14.00 -9.39
C ALA A 21 13.50 15.33 -9.80
N VAL A 22 13.43 16.29 -8.88
CA VAL A 22 12.95 17.65 -9.13
C VAL A 22 13.87 18.37 -10.12
N SER A 23 15.20 18.34 -9.90
CA SER A 23 16.18 19.00 -10.79
C SER A 23 16.27 18.33 -12.17
N PHE A 24 16.10 17.01 -12.24
CA PHE A 24 16.11 16.24 -13.48
C PHE A 24 14.85 16.51 -14.29
N VAL A 25 13.68 16.57 -13.65
CA VAL A 25 12.43 17.00 -14.30
C VAL A 25 12.55 18.46 -14.72
N HIS A 26 13.11 19.36 -13.91
CA HIS A 26 13.43 20.73 -14.35
C HIS A 26 14.40 20.77 -15.54
N CYS A 27 15.39 19.89 -15.61
CA CYS A 27 16.27 19.77 -16.79
C CYS A 27 15.60 19.09 -17.98
N ALA A 28 14.63 18.19 -17.78
CA ALA A 28 13.87 17.54 -18.83
C ALA A 28 12.83 18.49 -19.44
N VAL A 29 12.27 19.35 -18.59
CA VAL A 29 11.18 20.28 -18.91
C VAL A 29 11.70 21.66 -19.32
N GLY A 30 12.85 22.08 -18.78
CA GLY A 30 13.60 23.26 -19.23
C GLY A 30 14.08 23.16 -20.68
N ILE A 31 13.97 21.97 -21.28
CA ILE A 31 14.00 21.81 -22.73
C ILE A 31 12.57 21.82 -23.29
N ASP A 32 11.91 22.96 -23.20
CA ASP A 32 10.77 23.32 -24.07
C ASP A 32 11.16 23.27 -25.58
N ARG A 33 12.45 23.05 -25.86
CA ARG A 33 13.05 22.81 -27.18
C ARG A 33 13.37 21.34 -27.49
N SER A 34 13.13 20.38 -26.60
CA SER A 34 13.33 18.95 -26.91
C SER A 34 12.02 18.26 -27.24
N TRP A 35 12.10 17.30 -28.14
CA TRP A 35 10.99 16.61 -28.78
C TRP A 35 10.14 15.72 -27.86
N TYR A 36 10.59 15.40 -26.64
CA TYR A 36 10.04 14.31 -25.82
C TYR A 36 8.72 14.63 -25.11
N SER A 37 8.46 15.89 -24.76
CA SER A 37 7.17 16.34 -24.20
C SER A 37 6.12 16.60 -25.27
N LYS A 38 6.52 16.63 -26.55
CA LYS A 38 5.62 16.87 -27.69
C LYS A 38 4.83 15.62 -28.10
N ASN A 39 5.36 14.42 -27.82
CA ASN A 39 4.79 13.14 -28.28
C ASN A 39 4.30 12.19 -27.16
N GLY A 40 4.48 12.51 -25.87
CA GLY A 40 4.04 11.66 -24.76
C GLY A 40 4.20 12.29 -23.38
N LEU A 41 3.65 11.66 -22.35
CA LEU A 41 3.77 12.03 -20.94
C LEU A 41 5.15 11.63 -20.37
N ILE A 42 5.59 12.37 -19.36
CA ILE A 42 6.67 11.95 -18.46
C ILE A 42 6.02 11.40 -17.19
N GLY A 43 6.19 10.11 -16.93
CA GLY A 43 5.75 9.46 -15.70
C GLY A 43 6.90 9.38 -14.70
N VAL A 44 6.67 9.83 -13.46
CA VAL A 44 7.65 9.69 -12.37
C VAL A 44 7.00 8.92 -11.25
N THR A 45 7.55 7.75 -10.91
CA THR A 45 7.01 6.94 -9.82
C THR A 45 7.67 7.28 -8.49
N GLN A 46 6.94 7.05 -7.41
CA GLN A 46 7.38 7.20 -6.03
C GLN A 46 6.77 6.05 -5.22
N PRO A 47 7.52 5.37 -4.35
CA PRO A 47 6.99 4.29 -3.52
C PRO A 47 5.93 4.81 -2.52
N ARG A 48 6.02 6.10 -2.14
CA ARG A 48 5.15 6.71 -1.12
C ARG A 48 4.18 7.72 -1.70
N ARG A 49 2.90 7.59 -1.32
CA ARG A 49 1.82 8.53 -1.70
C ARG A 49 2.15 9.99 -1.35
N VAL A 50 2.63 10.23 -0.12
CA VAL A 50 2.93 11.59 0.34
C VAL A 50 4.05 12.21 -0.51
N ALA A 51 5.06 11.44 -0.87
CA ALA A 51 6.17 11.89 -1.72
C ALA A 51 5.66 12.27 -3.12
N ALA A 52 4.88 11.39 -3.79
CA ALA A 52 4.27 11.69 -5.09
C ALA A 52 3.49 13.02 -5.08
N MET A 53 2.64 13.21 -4.06
CA MET A 53 1.81 14.42 -3.94
C MET A 53 2.62 15.67 -3.61
N SER A 54 3.60 15.58 -2.70
CA SER A 54 4.41 16.73 -2.29
C SER A 54 5.37 17.17 -3.38
N VAL A 55 6.01 16.23 -4.07
CA VAL A 55 6.93 16.50 -5.16
C VAL A 55 6.18 17.10 -6.35
N ALA A 56 5.03 16.55 -6.72
CA ALA A 56 4.20 17.14 -7.78
C ALA A 56 3.78 18.58 -7.48
N ARG A 57 3.34 18.86 -6.25
CA ARG A 57 3.00 20.22 -5.81
C ARG A 57 4.21 21.15 -5.90
N ARG A 58 5.36 20.69 -5.42
CA ARG A 58 6.59 21.48 -5.44
C ARG A 58 7.02 21.82 -6.86
N VAL A 59 6.98 20.85 -7.77
CA VAL A 59 7.33 21.03 -9.18
C VAL A 59 6.33 21.93 -9.88
N ALA A 60 5.04 21.83 -9.55
CA ALA A 60 4.03 22.75 -10.07
C ALA A 60 4.30 24.20 -9.65
N GLU A 61 4.67 24.43 -8.38
CA GLU A 61 5.08 25.74 -7.85
C GLU A 61 6.34 26.27 -8.57
N GLU A 62 7.37 25.44 -8.73
CA GLU A 62 8.63 25.84 -9.41
C GLU A 62 8.45 26.07 -10.91
N MET A 63 7.44 25.45 -11.53
CA MET A 63 7.07 25.66 -12.92
C MET A 63 6.00 26.75 -13.12
N GLU A 64 5.61 27.44 -12.05
CA GLU A 64 4.60 28.51 -12.07
C GLU A 64 3.29 28.06 -12.74
N CYS A 65 2.83 26.83 -12.43
CA CYS A 65 1.60 26.27 -12.97
C CYS A 65 0.70 25.70 -11.88
N ASP A 66 -0.61 25.68 -12.15
CA ASP A 66 -1.55 25.05 -11.23
C ASP A 66 -1.37 23.52 -11.22
N LEU A 67 -1.33 22.94 -10.02
CA LEU A 67 -1.33 21.50 -9.84
C LEU A 67 -2.60 20.88 -10.48
N GLY A 68 -2.41 19.81 -11.24
CA GLY A 68 -3.43 19.16 -12.05
C GLY A 68 -3.52 19.66 -13.49
N ARG A 69 -2.85 20.78 -13.83
CA ARG A 69 -2.67 21.23 -15.22
C ARG A 69 -1.45 20.57 -15.83
N LYS A 70 -0.35 21.30 -16.06
CA LYS A 70 0.88 20.81 -16.71
C LYS A 70 1.60 19.74 -15.86
N VAL A 71 1.57 19.90 -14.54
CA VAL A 71 2.09 18.94 -13.55
C VAL A 71 0.91 18.39 -12.78
N GLY A 72 0.81 17.07 -12.65
CA GLY A 72 -0.24 16.40 -11.89
C GLY A 72 0.29 15.21 -11.11
N TYR A 73 -0.55 14.65 -10.24
CA TYR A 73 -0.24 13.39 -9.57
C TYR A 73 -1.39 12.39 -9.65
N GLN A 74 -1.06 11.11 -9.60
CA GLN A 74 -2.04 10.04 -9.43
C GLN A 74 -1.56 9.04 -8.38
N VAL A 75 -2.34 8.88 -7.32
CA VAL A 75 -2.09 7.92 -6.27
C VAL A 75 -3.35 7.11 -6.02
N ARG A 76 -3.25 5.99 -5.31
CA ARG A 76 -4.42 5.14 -5.04
C ARG A 76 -5.52 5.97 -4.35
N PHE A 77 -6.68 5.99 -4.99
CA PHE A 77 -7.87 6.73 -4.57
C PHE A 77 -7.83 8.27 -4.65
N ASP A 78 -6.86 8.85 -5.36
CA ASP A 78 -6.72 10.31 -5.45
C ASP A 78 -5.96 10.67 -6.74
N ASP A 79 -6.68 11.25 -7.70
CA ASP A 79 -6.17 11.61 -9.02
C ASP A 79 -6.33 13.12 -9.24
N CYS A 80 -5.20 13.80 -9.38
CA CYS A 80 -5.10 15.22 -9.67
C CYS A 80 -4.33 15.40 -10.99
N THR A 81 -4.92 14.89 -12.07
CA THR A 81 -4.42 15.03 -13.45
C THR A 81 -5.52 15.55 -14.38
N SER A 82 -5.11 16.08 -15.54
CA SER A 82 -6.02 16.53 -16.60
C SER A 82 -5.44 16.22 -17.98
N LYS A 83 -6.18 16.52 -19.04
CA LYS A 83 -5.69 16.39 -20.43
C LYS A 83 -4.49 17.31 -20.72
N GLU A 84 -4.27 18.34 -19.90
CA GLU A 84 -3.13 19.25 -20.03
C GLU A 84 -1.87 18.70 -19.38
N THR A 85 -1.98 17.67 -18.53
CA THR A 85 -0.85 17.09 -17.80
C THR A 85 0.19 16.56 -18.76
N ARG A 86 1.44 16.92 -18.49
CA ARG A 86 2.64 16.47 -19.23
C ARG A 86 3.61 15.76 -18.32
N ILE A 87 3.61 16.09 -17.04
CA ILE A 87 4.43 15.45 -16.01
C ILE A 87 3.48 14.89 -14.97
N LYS A 88 3.49 13.57 -14.84
CA LYS A 88 2.61 12.83 -13.95
C LYS A 88 3.46 12.13 -12.89
N TYR A 89 3.36 12.60 -11.65
CA TYR A 89 3.91 11.89 -10.51
C TYR A 89 2.91 10.84 -10.05
N MET A 90 3.35 9.63 -9.76
CA MET A 90 2.42 8.58 -9.35
C MET A 90 3.05 7.61 -8.37
N THR A 91 2.23 6.83 -7.67
CA THR A 91 2.76 5.69 -6.93
C THR A 91 3.12 4.55 -7.87
N ASP A 92 4.09 3.72 -7.50
CA ASP A 92 4.49 2.52 -8.28
C ASP A 92 3.29 1.64 -8.66
N GLY A 93 2.41 1.34 -7.69
CA GLY A 93 1.18 0.58 -7.95
C GLY A 93 0.16 1.25 -8.89
N CYS A 94 0.25 2.57 -9.13
CA CYS A 94 -0.54 3.23 -10.17
C CYS A 94 0.05 2.96 -11.56
N LEU A 95 1.37 3.06 -11.73
CA LEU A 95 2.02 2.69 -12.98
C LEU A 95 1.84 1.20 -13.30
N LEU A 96 1.89 0.33 -12.28
CA LEU A 96 1.63 -1.10 -12.45
C LEU A 96 0.22 -1.38 -12.99
N ARG A 97 -0.78 -0.58 -12.55
CA ARG A 97 -2.15 -0.66 -13.10
C ARG A 97 -2.20 -0.20 -14.56
N GLU A 98 -1.48 0.85 -14.91
CA GLU A 98 -1.41 1.29 -16.30
C GLU A 98 -0.73 0.27 -17.22
N PHE A 99 0.23 -0.51 -16.71
CA PHE A 99 0.79 -1.66 -17.42
C PHE A 99 -0.23 -2.79 -17.67
N LEU A 100 -1.23 -2.96 -16.80
CA LEU A 100 -2.30 -3.94 -17.03
C LEU A 100 -3.15 -3.55 -18.24
N ASP A 101 -3.43 -2.25 -18.38
CA ASP A 101 -4.26 -1.69 -19.44
C ASP A 101 -3.47 -1.52 -20.76
N ASP A 102 -2.22 -1.07 -20.68
CA ASP A 102 -1.35 -0.79 -21.81
C ASP A 102 0.10 -1.24 -21.53
N ARG A 103 0.45 -2.43 -22.04
CA ARG A 103 1.77 -3.03 -21.84
C ARG A 103 2.91 -2.26 -22.52
N GLU A 104 2.62 -1.48 -23.56
CA GLU A 104 3.65 -0.68 -24.24
C GLU A 104 3.84 0.69 -23.58
N LEU A 105 3.02 1.04 -22.58
CA LEU A 105 2.96 2.36 -21.95
C LEU A 105 2.95 3.47 -23.02
N SER A 106 2.08 3.31 -24.02
CA SER A 106 2.01 4.10 -25.25
C SER A 106 1.81 5.59 -25.00
N GLN A 107 1.17 5.94 -23.89
CA GLN A 107 0.96 7.34 -23.48
C GLN A 107 2.25 8.03 -22.97
N TYR A 108 3.27 7.28 -22.55
CA TYR A 108 4.50 7.82 -21.98
C TYR A 108 5.63 7.84 -23.01
N SER A 109 6.43 8.91 -23.01
CA SER A 109 7.71 8.96 -23.71
C SER A 109 8.88 8.63 -22.78
N ILE A 110 8.74 8.95 -21.49
CA ILE A 110 9.75 8.70 -20.45
C ILE A 110 9.05 8.19 -19.19
N ILE A 111 9.61 7.14 -18.59
CA ILE A 111 9.28 6.69 -17.24
C ILE A 111 10.52 6.83 -16.36
N ILE A 112 10.33 7.43 -15.19
CA ILE A 112 11.33 7.54 -14.14
C ILE A 112 10.86 6.71 -12.95
N LEU A 113 11.62 5.68 -12.59
CA LEU A 113 11.40 4.87 -11.40
C LEU A 113 12.28 5.43 -10.28
N ASP A 114 11.70 6.25 -9.40
CA ASP A 114 12.43 6.94 -8.34
C ASP A 114 12.46 6.15 -7.04
N GLU A 115 13.41 6.47 -6.16
CA GLU A 115 13.57 5.85 -4.83
C GLU A 115 13.68 4.31 -4.92
N ALA A 116 14.33 3.78 -5.95
CA ALA A 116 14.48 2.34 -6.22
C ALA A 116 15.09 1.55 -5.05
N HIS A 117 15.82 2.23 -4.16
CA HIS A 117 16.40 1.67 -2.95
C HIS A 117 15.38 1.31 -1.86
N GLU A 118 14.14 1.83 -1.91
CA GLU A 118 13.09 1.41 -0.96
C GLU A 118 12.65 -0.05 -1.18
N ARG A 119 12.95 -0.64 -2.36
CA ARG A 119 12.69 -2.05 -2.69
C ARG A 119 11.28 -2.51 -2.33
N SER A 120 10.30 -1.69 -2.68
CA SER A 120 8.88 -2.02 -2.50
C SER A 120 8.45 -3.11 -3.48
N LEU A 121 7.38 -3.82 -3.12
CA LEU A 121 6.85 -4.92 -3.93
C LEU A 121 6.48 -4.47 -5.35
N ASP A 122 5.79 -3.34 -5.48
CA ASP A 122 5.36 -2.82 -6.79
C ASP A 122 6.57 -2.37 -7.63
N THR A 123 7.58 -1.75 -7.01
CA THR A 123 8.81 -1.32 -7.72
C THR A 123 9.56 -2.51 -8.32
N ASP A 124 9.74 -3.59 -7.56
CA ASP A 124 10.45 -4.79 -8.02
C ASP A 124 9.74 -5.46 -9.20
N ILE A 125 8.41 -5.47 -9.20
CA ILE A 125 7.61 -5.98 -10.32
C ILE A 125 7.71 -5.06 -11.53
N LEU A 126 7.69 -3.74 -11.35
CA LEU A 126 7.92 -2.79 -12.43
C LEU A 126 9.28 -3.00 -13.08
N PHE A 127 10.35 -3.29 -12.33
CA PHE A 127 11.66 -3.61 -12.90
C PHE A 127 11.61 -4.85 -13.80
N GLY A 128 10.94 -5.91 -13.37
CA GLY A 128 10.79 -7.11 -14.19
C GLY A 128 9.99 -6.87 -15.48
N LEU A 129 8.91 -6.08 -15.40
CA LEU A 129 8.10 -5.71 -16.57
C LEU A 129 8.85 -4.82 -17.54
N VAL A 130 9.57 -3.81 -17.03
CA VAL A 130 10.46 -2.96 -17.82
C VAL A 130 11.52 -3.83 -18.50
N LYS A 131 12.18 -4.73 -17.77
CA LYS A 131 13.18 -5.63 -18.35
C LYS A 131 12.60 -6.45 -19.51
N GLN A 132 11.38 -6.96 -19.36
CA GLN A 132 10.71 -7.67 -20.46
C GLN A 132 10.43 -6.76 -21.67
N LEU A 133 10.01 -5.52 -21.42
CA LEU A 133 9.75 -4.54 -22.49
C LEU A 133 11.01 -4.21 -23.30
N PHE A 134 12.17 -4.08 -22.66
CA PHE A 134 13.42 -3.68 -23.31
C PHE A 134 14.30 -4.84 -23.79
N LEU A 135 14.38 -5.93 -23.04
CA LEU A 135 15.37 -6.99 -23.28
C LEU A 135 14.79 -8.25 -23.93
N SER A 136 13.46 -8.46 -23.92
CA SER A 136 12.86 -9.69 -24.48
C SER A 136 12.69 -9.67 -26.01
N GLY A 137 13.43 -8.82 -26.74
CA GLY A 137 13.43 -8.79 -28.21
C GLY A 137 12.07 -8.45 -28.84
N HIS A 138 11.11 -7.95 -28.06
CA HIS A 138 9.83 -7.47 -28.57
C HIS A 138 10.09 -6.22 -29.41
N LYS A 139 9.92 -6.34 -30.74
CA LYS A 139 9.86 -5.18 -31.61
C LYS A 139 8.62 -4.38 -31.24
N THR A 140 8.80 -3.34 -30.44
CA THR A 140 7.72 -2.42 -30.08
C THR A 140 7.13 -1.83 -31.36
N LYS A 141 5.81 -1.61 -31.40
CA LYS A 141 5.19 -0.90 -32.53
C LYS A 141 5.39 0.61 -32.45
N ARG A 142 6.15 1.07 -31.45
CA ARG A 142 6.33 2.49 -31.16
C ARG A 142 7.19 3.13 -32.24
N LYS A 143 6.75 4.30 -32.72
CA LYS A 143 7.55 5.13 -33.64
C LYS A 143 8.81 5.66 -32.95
N GLU A 144 8.71 5.94 -31.65
CA GLU A 144 9.80 6.40 -30.79
C GLU A 144 9.93 5.46 -29.58
N PRO A 145 11.14 4.98 -29.25
CA PRO A 145 11.34 4.07 -28.14
C PRO A 145 10.99 4.76 -26.80
N LEU A 146 10.36 4.01 -25.91
CA LEU A 146 10.16 4.45 -24.52
C LEU A 146 11.54 4.59 -23.86
N LYS A 147 11.73 5.61 -23.03
CA LYS A 147 12.93 5.73 -22.21
C LYS A 147 12.64 5.43 -20.75
N VAL A 148 13.47 4.60 -20.13
CA VAL A 148 13.38 4.33 -18.69
C VAL A 148 14.61 4.84 -17.97
N ILE A 149 14.36 5.55 -16.88
CA ILE A 149 15.37 6.07 -15.96
C ILE A 149 15.10 5.48 -14.59
N VAL A 150 16.06 4.76 -14.04
CA VAL A 150 15.96 4.27 -12.67
C VAL A 150 16.80 5.18 -11.77
N MET A 151 16.21 5.68 -10.70
CA MET A 151 16.85 6.56 -9.72
C MET A 151 16.95 5.87 -8.36
N SER A 152 18.16 5.86 -7.80
CA SER A 152 18.46 5.27 -6.50
C SER A 152 19.41 6.17 -5.71
N ALA A 153 19.25 6.18 -4.37
CA ALA A 153 20.12 6.90 -3.44
C ALA A 153 21.28 6.04 -2.90
N THR A 154 21.21 4.72 -3.08
CA THR A 154 22.17 3.75 -2.54
C THR A 154 23.06 3.12 -3.62
N LEU A 155 24.18 2.54 -3.17
CA LEU A 155 25.30 2.07 -4.00
C LEU A 155 25.06 0.75 -4.75
N ASP A 156 23.93 0.05 -4.60
CA ASP A 156 23.68 -1.23 -5.30
C ASP A 156 23.31 -1.06 -6.80
N ALA A 157 23.94 -0.08 -7.43
CA ALA A 157 23.77 0.22 -8.84
C ALA A 157 24.26 -0.88 -9.76
N GLY A 158 25.32 -1.59 -9.34
CA GLY A 158 25.89 -2.68 -10.10
C GLY A 158 24.85 -3.76 -10.36
N LYS A 159 24.11 -4.17 -9.33
CA LYS A 159 23.04 -5.16 -9.46
C LYS A 159 21.94 -4.70 -10.40
N PHE A 160 21.45 -3.47 -10.25
CA PHE A 160 20.42 -2.93 -11.14
C PHE A 160 20.90 -2.79 -12.59
N SER A 161 22.16 -2.37 -12.80
CA SER A 161 22.78 -2.26 -14.12
C SER A 161 22.82 -3.62 -14.81
N VAL A 162 23.38 -4.64 -14.15
CA VAL A 162 23.42 -6.02 -14.67
C VAL A 162 22.01 -6.54 -14.91
N PHE A 163 21.09 -6.33 -13.97
CA PHE A 163 19.70 -6.76 -14.12
C PHE A 163 19.04 -6.14 -15.36
N LEU A 164 19.29 -4.87 -15.66
CA LEU A 164 18.74 -4.15 -16.81
C LEU A 164 19.59 -4.29 -18.09
N GLY A 165 20.47 -5.30 -18.17
CA GLY A 165 21.25 -5.59 -19.37
C GLY A 165 22.49 -4.72 -19.51
N ASP A 166 23.25 -4.58 -18.42
CA ASP A 166 24.47 -3.79 -18.31
C ASP A 166 24.26 -2.31 -18.70
N CYS A 167 23.12 -1.75 -18.29
CA CYS A 167 22.78 -0.38 -18.64
C CYS A 167 23.76 0.61 -17.98
N PRO A 168 24.09 1.73 -18.65
CA PRO A 168 25.05 2.69 -18.12
C PRO A 168 24.58 3.27 -16.78
N VAL A 169 25.55 3.36 -15.86
CA VAL A 169 25.38 3.92 -14.52
C VAL A 169 25.94 5.34 -14.51
N PHE A 170 25.14 6.30 -14.03
CA PHE A 170 25.58 7.68 -13.87
C PHE A 170 25.53 8.10 -12.41
N GLU A 171 26.69 8.40 -11.82
CA GLU A 171 26.80 8.92 -10.46
C GLU A 171 26.75 10.44 -10.45
N ILE A 172 25.77 10.99 -9.73
CA ILE A 172 25.71 12.42 -9.42
C ILE A 172 26.41 12.65 -8.08
N PRO A 173 27.51 13.41 -8.04
CA PRO A 173 28.23 13.65 -6.80
C PRO A 173 27.34 14.44 -5.83
N GLY A 174 27.00 13.82 -4.70
CA GLY A 174 26.35 14.50 -3.58
C GLY A 174 27.33 15.36 -2.79
N ARG A 175 26.86 16.45 -2.19
CA ARG A 175 27.63 17.22 -1.21
C ARG A 175 27.25 16.73 0.19
N LEU A 176 27.95 15.70 0.66
CA LEU A 176 27.81 15.28 2.05
C LEU A 176 28.61 16.25 2.93
N HIS A 177 27.92 16.93 3.85
CA HIS A 177 28.59 17.67 4.91
C HIS A 177 29.10 16.68 5.97
N PRO A 178 30.26 16.91 6.59
CA PRO A 178 30.75 16.02 7.64
C PRO A 178 29.82 16.10 8.86
N VAL A 179 29.28 14.95 9.26
CA VAL A 179 28.38 14.84 10.41
C VAL A 179 29.02 13.96 11.47
N LYS A 180 28.72 14.24 12.75
CA LYS A 180 29.28 13.52 13.88
C LYS A 180 28.26 12.55 14.46
N ASP A 181 28.57 11.26 14.36
CA ASP A 181 27.77 10.21 15.00
C ASP A 181 27.94 10.20 16.51
N ILE A 182 26.83 10.06 17.24
CA ILE A 182 26.84 9.97 18.69
C ILE A 182 25.87 8.86 19.15
N PHE A 183 26.41 7.84 19.80
CA PHE A 183 25.63 6.72 20.33
C PHE A 183 25.15 7.06 21.76
N CYS A 184 23.86 6.85 22.02
CA CYS A 184 23.28 6.98 23.36
C CYS A 184 23.67 5.78 24.23
N ASP A 185 23.63 5.97 25.55
CA ASP A 185 23.67 4.83 26.48
C ASP A 185 22.38 4.01 26.35
N MET A 186 22.46 2.70 26.58
CA MET A 186 21.39 1.73 26.32
C MET A 186 19.99 2.28 26.66
N VAL A 187 19.17 2.45 25.63
CA VAL A 187 17.74 2.67 25.79
C VAL A 187 17.12 1.30 26.06
N LEU A 188 16.77 1.01 27.32
CA LEU A 188 15.92 -0.16 27.60
C LEU A 188 14.60 0.03 26.85
N VAL A 189 14.00 -1.06 26.36
CA VAL A 189 12.71 -1.02 25.62
C VAL A 189 11.62 -0.27 26.42
N LYS A 190 11.72 -0.23 27.76
CA LYS A 190 10.83 0.52 28.66
C LYS A 190 11.03 2.05 28.62
N ASP A 191 12.20 2.53 28.22
CA ASP A 191 12.55 3.96 28.15
C ASP A 191 12.31 4.57 26.76
N MET A 192 12.04 3.75 25.73
CA MET A 192 11.53 4.19 24.40
C MET A 192 10.08 4.74 24.46
N SER A 193 9.70 5.36 25.58
CA SER A 193 8.51 6.18 25.62
C SER A 193 8.73 7.44 24.78
N ARG A 194 7.65 7.99 24.19
CA ARG A 194 7.65 9.29 23.48
C ARG A 194 8.39 10.39 24.26
N ASN A 195 8.45 10.30 25.58
CA ASN A 195 9.08 11.28 26.45
C ASN A 195 10.61 11.37 26.30
N ALA A 196 11.33 10.28 26.01
CA ALA A 196 12.79 10.36 25.84
C ALA A 196 13.17 11.16 24.59
N THR A 197 12.51 10.89 23.46
CA THR A 197 12.68 11.64 22.21
C THR A 197 12.20 13.09 22.35
N ILE A 198 11.06 13.33 23.01
CA ILE A 198 10.53 14.68 23.23
C ILE A 198 11.46 15.50 24.14
N ASN A 199 11.94 14.93 25.24
CA ASN A 199 12.88 15.56 26.16
C ASN A 199 14.21 15.86 25.48
N TYR A 200 14.63 14.99 24.57
CA TYR A 200 15.82 15.22 23.77
C TYR A 200 15.62 16.37 22.77
N VAL A 201 14.53 16.36 21.99
CA VAL A 201 14.20 17.43 21.03
C VAL A 201 14.05 18.79 21.75
N SER A 202 13.43 18.81 22.94
CA SER A 202 13.31 20.04 23.74
C SER A 202 14.66 20.51 24.28
N LYS A 203 15.55 19.60 24.67
CA LYS A 203 16.93 19.91 25.09
C LYS A 203 17.77 20.49 23.95
N VAL A 204 17.69 19.91 22.74
CA VAL A 204 18.32 20.47 21.54
C VAL A 204 17.80 21.87 21.27
N ARG A 205 16.47 22.03 21.25
CA ARG A 205 15.82 23.33 21.01
C ARG A 205 16.28 24.40 21.99
N SER A 206 16.41 24.03 23.27
CA SER A 206 16.88 24.94 24.31
C SER A 206 18.36 25.33 24.17
N SER A 207 19.14 24.53 23.44
CA SER A 207 20.59 24.70 23.25
C SER A 207 20.96 25.33 21.89
N SER A 208 20.06 25.28 20.90
CA SER A 208 20.25 25.85 19.56
C SER A 208 19.94 27.36 19.52
N LYS A 209 20.80 28.14 18.86
CA LYS A 209 20.70 29.62 18.76
C LYS A 209 19.59 30.15 17.83
N VAL A 210 18.86 29.29 17.12
CA VAL A 210 17.85 29.70 16.12
C VAL A 210 16.50 29.98 16.80
N ARG A 211 16.10 31.26 16.83
CA ARG A 211 14.86 31.76 17.46
C ARG A 211 13.68 31.94 16.49
N SER A 212 13.85 31.73 15.18
CA SER A 212 12.78 31.98 14.20
C SER A 212 12.03 30.70 13.83
N SER A 213 10.69 30.77 13.88
CA SER A 213 9.66 29.90 13.29
C SER A 213 9.84 28.37 13.33
N TRP A 214 8.78 27.65 13.71
CA TRP A 214 8.70 26.18 13.65
C TRP A 214 9.07 25.60 12.26
N LYS A 215 8.91 26.38 11.17
CA LYS A 215 9.32 25.98 9.81
C LYS A 215 10.83 25.96 9.59
N ASP A 216 11.59 26.83 10.26
CA ASP A 216 13.06 26.86 10.15
C ASP A 216 13.66 25.80 11.10
N PHE A 217 13.06 25.65 12.28
CA PHE A 217 13.41 24.58 13.24
C PHE A 217 13.14 23.19 12.67
N THR A 218 12.05 22.97 11.93
CA THR A 218 11.79 21.67 11.27
C THR A 218 12.74 21.43 10.09
N ARG A 219 13.20 22.48 9.39
CA ARG A 219 14.20 22.34 8.33
C ARG A 219 15.57 21.95 8.90
N GLU A 220 15.98 22.62 9.97
CA GLU A 220 17.21 22.31 10.72
C GLU A 220 17.11 20.95 11.43
N ILE A 221 15.95 20.59 12.00
CA ILE A 221 15.71 19.26 12.57
C ILE A 221 15.63 18.19 11.49
N LEU A 222 15.06 18.44 10.30
CA LEU A 222 15.06 17.44 9.23
C LEU A 222 16.46 17.24 8.66
N GLN A 223 17.24 18.32 8.52
CA GLN A 223 18.69 18.25 8.24
C GLN A 223 19.42 17.47 9.33
N ASN A 224 19.13 17.72 10.61
CA ASN A 224 19.78 17.06 11.74
C ASN A 224 19.21 15.66 12.08
N ILE A 225 17.98 15.29 11.69
CA ILE A 225 17.36 13.97 11.95
C ILE A 225 17.69 13.01 10.82
N GLN A 226 17.81 13.49 9.59
CA GLN A 226 18.42 12.69 8.52
C GLN A 226 19.92 12.46 8.77
N GLN A 227 20.54 13.20 9.70
CA GLN A 227 21.99 13.17 9.85
C GLN A 227 22.54 13.01 11.29
N SER A 228 21.75 12.97 12.37
CA SER A 228 22.28 12.80 13.73
C SER A 228 21.26 12.30 14.77
N ARG A 229 21.63 11.25 15.52
CA ARG A 229 21.06 10.88 16.85
C ARG A 229 22.15 11.09 17.91
N VAL A 230 21.80 11.39 19.18
CA VAL A 230 22.64 12.28 20.04
C VAL A 230 22.95 11.85 21.49
N ALA A 231 24.20 12.14 21.92
CA ALA A 231 24.91 12.37 23.23
C ALA A 231 24.32 11.89 24.59
N ARG A 232 25.10 11.37 25.58
CA ARG A 232 26.55 11.10 25.81
C ARG A 232 26.71 10.19 27.08
N CYS A 233 27.47 9.07 27.03
CA CYS A 233 28.52 8.65 28.00
C CYS A 233 29.62 7.80 27.31
N PRO A 234 30.90 7.82 27.73
CA PRO A 234 32.00 7.21 26.96
C PRO A 234 32.24 5.70 27.14
N ALA A 235 31.74 5.07 28.22
CA ALA A 235 32.05 3.68 28.55
C ALA A 235 30.99 2.66 28.10
N LEU A 236 29.71 3.07 28.04
CA LEU A 236 28.58 2.26 27.56
C LEU A 236 28.29 2.46 26.06
N SER A 237 28.75 3.58 25.48
CA SER A 237 28.57 3.89 24.05
C SER A 237 29.37 3.00 23.09
N ARG A 238 30.44 2.33 23.54
CA ARG A 238 31.12 1.32 22.72
C ARG A 238 30.21 0.13 22.43
N ARG A 239 29.59 -0.47 23.45
CA ARG A 239 28.68 -1.62 23.26
C ARG A 239 27.50 -1.33 22.34
N VAL A 240 26.99 -0.09 22.32
CA VAL A 240 25.89 0.31 21.43
C VAL A 240 26.38 0.57 20.00
N ARG A 241 27.60 1.09 19.84
CA ARG A 241 28.28 1.17 18.54
C ARG A 241 28.56 -0.23 18.00
N ASP A 242 29.19 -1.08 18.79
CA ASP A 242 29.51 -2.46 18.44
C ASP A 242 28.21 -3.20 18.08
N PHE A 243 27.12 -3.00 18.83
CA PHE A 243 25.79 -3.52 18.48
C PHE A 243 25.26 -2.96 17.14
N PHE A 244 25.41 -1.66 16.87
CA PHE A 244 24.98 -1.09 15.60
C PHE A 244 25.79 -1.65 14.42
N GLU A 245 27.11 -1.75 14.58
CA GLU A 245 28.02 -2.23 13.53
C GLU A 245 27.92 -3.75 13.32
N GLU A 246 27.66 -4.54 14.36
CA GLU A 246 27.59 -6.01 14.28
C GLU A 246 26.17 -6.56 14.06
N CYS A 247 25.12 -5.88 14.58
CA CYS A 247 23.76 -6.43 14.60
C CYS A 247 22.79 -5.76 13.61
N MET A 248 23.10 -4.58 13.07
CA MET A 248 22.27 -3.97 12.02
C MET A 248 22.76 -4.45 10.66
N THR A 249 21.84 -4.92 9.83
CA THR A 249 22.16 -5.25 8.44
C THR A 249 22.45 -3.98 7.66
N GLU A 250 23.41 -4.04 6.73
CA GLU A 250 23.74 -2.90 5.86
C GLU A 250 22.54 -2.53 4.97
N ASP A 251 21.81 -3.53 4.49
CA ASP A 251 20.65 -3.37 3.63
C ASP A 251 19.37 -3.95 4.24
N MET A 252 18.23 -3.39 3.81
CA MET A 252 16.90 -3.90 4.13
C MET A 252 16.54 -5.05 3.19
N ILE A 253 15.99 -6.13 3.75
CA ILE A 253 15.46 -7.24 2.94
C ILE A 253 14.29 -6.73 2.07
N PRO A 254 14.29 -6.98 0.74
CA PRO A 254 13.25 -6.52 -0.18
C PRO A 254 11.85 -7.00 0.21
N GLU A 255 10.82 -6.19 -0.03
CA GLU A 255 9.44 -6.51 0.37
C GLU A 255 8.90 -7.79 -0.28
N ILE A 256 9.34 -8.11 -1.50
CA ILE A 256 8.95 -9.31 -2.25
C ILE A 256 9.31 -10.62 -1.52
N GLN A 257 10.31 -10.61 -0.65
CA GLN A 257 10.72 -11.77 0.14
C GLN A 257 10.02 -11.86 1.50
N ARG A 258 9.19 -10.87 1.87
CA ARG A 258 8.65 -10.69 3.23
C ARG A 258 7.13 -10.65 3.29
N THR A 259 6.45 -10.57 2.16
CA THR A 259 5.01 -10.24 2.08
C THR A 259 4.25 -11.22 1.18
N SER A 260 2.93 -11.30 1.37
CA SER A 260 2.07 -12.15 0.52
C SER A 260 2.10 -11.67 -0.93
N LEU A 261 2.34 -12.60 -1.86
CA LEU A 261 2.45 -12.32 -3.29
C LEU A 261 1.13 -12.44 -4.05
N SER A 262 0.01 -12.68 -3.37
CA SER A 262 -1.29 -12.97 -4.01
C SER A 262 -1.76 -11.86 -4.96
N SER A 263 -1.59 -10.59 -4.58
CA SER A 263 -1.94 -9.44 -5.45
C SER A 263 -1.01 -9.35 -6.66
N VAL A 264 0.29 -9.57 -6.45
CA VAL A 264 1.31 -9.52 -7.51
C VAL A 264 1.09 -10.62 -8.53
N VAL A 265 0.91 -11.85 -8.06
CA VAL A 265 0.66 -13.01 -8.91
C VAL A 265 -0.62 -12.81 -9.73
N LEU A 266 -1.67 -12.23 -9.14
CA LEU A 266 -2.89 -11.87 -9.87
C LEU A 266 -2.61 -10.85 -10.98
N ASN A 267 -1.87 -9.78 -10.68
CA ASN A 267 -1.49 -8.77 -11.66
C ASN A 267 -0.68 -9.39 -12.81
N LEU A 268 0.38 -10.15 -12.51
CA LEU A 268 1.21 -10.82 -13.51
C LEU A 268 0.39 -11.76 -14.41
N LYS A 269 -0.51 -12.55 -13.82
CA LYS A 269 -1.40 -13.45 -14.58
C LYS A 269 -2.36 -12.67 -15.48
N CYS A 270 -2.92 -11.55 -15.02
CA CYS A 270 -3.74 -10.67 -15.86
C CYS A 270 -2.93 -10.03 -16.99
N MET A 271 -1.64 -9.74 -16.75
CA MET A 271 -0.66 -9.36 -17.78
C MET A 271 -0.22 -10.54 -18.67
N GLY A 272 -0.88 -11.70 -18.63
CA GLY A 272 -0.55 -12.85 -19.48
C GLY A 272 0.82 -13.47 -19.19
N ILE A 273 1.45 -13.14 -18.06
CA ILE A 273 2.70 -13.76 -17.62
C ILE A 273 2.33 -15.07 -16.93
N HIS A 274 2.35 -16.15 -17.71
CA HIS A 274 1.94 -17.47 -17.23
C HIS A 274 3.02 -18.14 -16.38
N ASN A 275 4.30 -18.03 -16.76
CA ASN A 275 5.42 -18.59 -16.01
C ASN A 275 5.97 -17.56 -15.02
N ILE A 276 5.42 -17.58 -13.82
CA ILE A 276 5.78 -16.65 -12.75
C ILE A 276 7.15 -17.01 -12.14
N LEU A 277 7.58 -18.27 -12.24
CA LEU A 277 8.86 -18.73 -11.71
C LEU A 277 10.04 -18.18 -12.53
N GLU A 278 9.87 -18.08 -13.85
CA GLU A 278 10.87 -17.50 -14.77
C GLU A 278 10.71 -16.00 -14.98
N PHE A 279 9.77 -15.36 -14.28
CA PHE A 279 9.65 -13.91 -14.34
C PHE A 279 10.95 -13.27 -13.84
N PRO A 280 11.48 -12.24 -14.52
CA PRO A 280 12.75 -11.64 -14.11
C PRO A 280 12.56 -10.78 -12.86
N TYR A 281 12.73 -11.38 -11.68
CA TYR A 281 12.84 -10.64 -10.42
C TYR A 281 14.25 -10.09 -10.23
N VAL A 282 14.36 -8.90 -9.63
CA VAL A 282 15.67 -8.39 -9.17
C VAL A 282 16.22 -9.29 -8.07
N ASP A 283 15.35 -9.63 -7.11
CA ASP A 283 15.57 -10.65 -6.09
C ASP A 283 14.38 -11.61 -6.11
N PRO A 284 14.58 -12.90 -6.48
CA PRO A 284 13.47 -13.84 -6.54
C PRO A 284 12.89 -14.12 -5.14
N PRO A 285 11.56 -14.20 -5.00
CA PRO A 285 10.94 -14.69 -3.78
C PRO A 285 11.10 -16.21 -3.64
N GLU A 286 10.88 -16.72 -2.43
CA GLU A 286 10.83 -18.16 -2.21
C GLU A 286 9.71 -18.83 -3.02
N GLU A 287 9.99 -19.95 -3.66
CA GLU A 287 9.01 -20.69 -4.48
C GLU A 287 7.75 -21.07 -3.69
N ARG A 288 7.90 -21.38 -2.40
CA ARG A 288 6.78 -21.68 -1.50
C ARG A 288 5.78 -20.52 -1.43
N MET A 289 6.25 -19.28 -1.42
CA MET A 289 5.39 -18.10 -1.36
C MET A 289 4.62 -17.89 -2.67
N LEU A 290 5.25 -18.18 -3.81
CA LEU A 290 4.58 -18.15 -5.12
C LEU A 290 3.52 -19.24 -5.23
N LEU A 291 3.82 -20.46 -4.77
CA LEU A 291 2.85 -21.56 -4.72
C LEU A 291 1.67 -21.26 -3.82
N GLU A 292 1.93 -20.64 -2.65
CA GLU A 292 0.88 -20.22 -1.73
C GLU A 292 -0.04 -19.15 -2.35
N ALA A 293 0.54 -18.15 -3.02
CA ALA A 293 -0.23 -17.14 -3.75
C ALA A 293 -1.10 -17.77 -4.86
N LEU A 294 -0.55 -18.69 -5.66
CA LEU A 294 -1.31 -19.42 -6.68
C LEU A 294 -2.44 -20.25 -6.06
N ARG A 295 -2.18 -20.94 -4.95
CA ARG A 295 -3.17 -21.73 -4.22
C ARG A 295 -4.33 -20.85 -3.72
N GLN A 296 -4.03 -19.69 -3.15
CA GLN A 296 -5.04 -18.73 -2.71
C GLN A 296 -5.88 -18.22 -3.88
N LEU A 297 -5.26 -17.84 -5.00
CA LEU A 297 -5.98 -17.37 -6.19
C LEU A 297 -6.85 -18.46 -6.81
N TYR A 298 -6.41 -19.72 -6.78
CA TYR A 298 -7.22 -20.85 -7.21
C TYR A 298 -8.47 -21.01 -6.31
N TYR A 299 -8.31 -20.93 -4.99
CA TYR A 299 -9.44 -20.98 -4.06
C TYR A 299 -10.37 -19.75 -4.19
N PHE A 300 -9.84 -18.59 -4.56
CA PHE A 300 -10.64 -17.42 -4.91
C PHE A 300 -11.43 -17.59 -6.22
N GLY A 301 -11.11 -18.59 -7.04
CA GLY A 301 -11.67 -18.75 -8.38
C GLY A 301 -11.13 -17.72 -9.38
N ALA A 302 -10.03 -17.03 -9.04
CA ALA A 302 -9.36 -16.10 -9.94
C ALA A 302 -8.59 -16.83 -11.04
N ILE A 303 -8.09 -18.05 -10.76
CA ILE A 303 -7.39 -18.89 -11.71
C ILE A 303 -7.95 -20.32 -11.74
N ASP A 304 -7.76 -21.04 -12.84
CA ASP A 304 -8.13 -22.46 -12.96
C ASP A 304 -7.03 -23.40 -12.41
N ARG A 305 -7.27 -24.72 -12.48
CA ARG A 305 -6.30 -25.76 -12.08
C ARG A 305 -5.01 -25.75 -12.91
N LYS A 306 -5.05 -25.20 -14.12
CA LYS A 306 -3.89 -25.07 -15.02
C LYS A 306 -3.13 -23.75 -14.78
N GLY A 307 -3.66 -22.85 -13.95
CA GLY A 307 -3.07 -21.56 -13.64
C GLY A 307 -3.38 -20.47 -14.69
N TYR A 308 -4.43 -20.63 -15.49
CA TYR A 308 -4.95 -19.58 -16.38
C TYR A 308 -5.97 -18.71 -15.64
N ILE A 309 -5.94 -17.41 -15.94
CA ILE A 309 -6.83 -16.42 -15.36
C ILE A 309 -8.28 -16.68 -15.81
N GLN A 310 -9.22 -16.59 -14.86
CA GLN A 310 -10.66 -16.71 -15.08
C GLN A 310 -11.29 -15.31 -15.19
N PRO A 311 -12.53 -15.18 -15.71
CA PRO A 311 -13.24 -13.89 -15.78
C PRO A 311 -13.30 -13.17 -14.43
N LEU A 312 -13.51 -13.92 -13.34
CA LEU A 312 -13.51 -13.37 -11.99
C LEU A 312 -12.16 -12.73 -11.61
N GLY A 313 -11.04 -13.32 -12.06
CA GLY A 313 -9.70 -12.76 -11.84
C GLY A 313 -9.51 -11.41 -12.52
N HIS A 314 -10.05 -11.24 -13.73
CA HIS A 314 -10.05 -9.94 -14.42
C HIS A 314 -10.93 -8.90 -13.69
N LEU A 315 -12.06 -9.30 -13.11
CA LEU A 315 -12.87 -8.38 -12.29
C LEU A 315 -12.13 -7.99 -11.01
N MET A 316 -11.42 -8.93 -10.38
CA MET A 316 -10.70 -8.72 -9.12
C MET A 316 -9.54 -7.73 -9.26
N VAL A 317 -8.83 -7.73 -10.39
CA VAL A 317 -7.65 -6.88 -10.62
C VAL A 317 -8.00 -5.39 -10.80
N GLU A 318 -9.23 -5.10 -11.26
CA GLU A 318 -9.72 -3.72 -11.39
C GLU A 318 -9.86 -3.04 -10.02
N TYR A 319 -10.06 -3.83 -8.96
CA TYR A 319 -10.14 -3.30 -7.61
C TYR A 319 -8.75 -3.02 -7.06
N PRO A 320 -8.51 -1.79 -6.57
CA PRO A 320 -7.35 -1.51 -5.75
C PRO A 320 -7.61 -2.08 -4.35
N LEU A 321 -7.64 -3.40 -4.18
CA LEU A 321 -7.88 -4.13 -2.92
C LEU A 321 -7.14 -5.49 -2.97
N PRO A 322 -6.82 -6.12 -1.81
CA PRO A 322 -6.32 -7.49 -1.80
C PRO A 322 -7.32 -8.46 -2.45
N PRO A 323 -6.86 -9.52 -3.14
CA PRO A 323 -7.72 -10.46 -3.87
C PRO A 323 -8.91 -10.99 -3.05
N GLY A 324 -8.69 -11.36 -1.78
CA GLY A 324 -9.77 -11.83 -0.90
C GLY A 324 -10.87 -10.78 -0.70
N LEU A 325 -10.50 -9.53 -0.43
CA LEU A 325 -11.47 -8.44 -0.25
C LEU A 325 -12.13 -8.04 -1.57
N SER A 326 -11.39 -8.04 -2.69
CA SER A 326 -11.96 -7.85 -4.04
C SER A 326 -13.04 -8.87 -4.35
N ARG A 327 -12.79 -10.16 -4.07
CA ARG A 327 -13.78 -11.23 -4.25
C ARG A 327 -15.02 -11.00 -3.40
N ALA A 328 -14.86 -10.62 -2.12
CA ALA A 328 -15.98 -10.34 -1.24
C ALA A 328 -16.85 -9.19 -1.76
N VAL A 329 -16.23 -8.11 -2.26
CA VAL A 329 -16.94 -6.97 -2.87
C VAL A 329 -17.72 -7.40 -4.12
N ILE A 330 -17.10 -8.13 -5.04
CA ILE A 330 -17.77 -8.62 -6.26
C ILE A 330 -18.97 -9.51 -5.89
N TYR A 331 -18.77 -10.45 -4.97
CA TYR A 331 -19.83 -11.36 -4.54
C TYR A 331 -20.96 -10.62 -3.81
N SER A 332 -20.67 -9.56 -3.06
CA SER A 332 -21.71 -8.70 -2.47
C SER A 332 -22.55 -7.96 -3.53
N GLY A 333 -21.98 -7.67 -4.70
CA GLY A 333 -22.71 -7.17 -5.86
C GLY A 333 -23.66 -8.22 -6.42
N ALA A 334 -23.18 -9.46 -6.57
CA ALA A 334 -23.98 -10.60 -7.03
C ALA A 334 -25.17 -10.90 -6.09
N LEU A 335 -24.95 -10.76 -4.78
CA LEU A 335 -25.98 -10.90 -3.74
C LEU A 335 -26.84 -9.62 -3.52
N GLY A 336 -26.61 -8.53 -4.25
CA GLY A 336 -27.33 -7.27 -4.01
C GLY A 336 -27.10 -6.60 -2.63
N CYS A 337 -26.17 -7.10 -1.82
CA CYS A 337 -25.86 -6.59 -0.48
C CYS A 337 -24.63 -5.67 -0.42
N HIS A 338 -24.16 -5.18 -1.57
CA HIS A 338 -22.98 -4.32 -1.71
C HIS A 338 -23.03 -3.03 -0.87
N HIS A 339 -24.23 -2.49 -0.60
CA HIS A 339 -24.40 -1.32 0.27
C HIS A 339 -23.94 -1.56 1.72
N LEU A 340 -23.91 -2.80 2.19
CA LEU A 340 -23.41 -3.17 3.52
C LEU A 340 -21.89 -3.38 3.52
N LEU A 341 -21.36 -3.98 2.46
CA LEU A 341 -19.95 -4.38 2.41
C LEU A 341 -19.01 -3.30 1.87
N LEU A 342 -19.45 -2.46 0.93
CA LEU A 342 -18.61 -1.39 0.38
C LEU A 342 -18.09 -0.42 1.46
N PRO A 343 -18.92 0.06 2.41
CA PRO A 343 -18.43 0.89 3.52
C PRO A 343 -17.36 0.16 4.34
N VAL A 344 -17.56 -1.13 4.60
CA VAL A 344 -16.63 -1.93 5.39
C VAL A 344 -15.31 -2.14 4.66
N ALA A 345 -15.34 -2.53 3.39
CA ALA A 345 -14.15 -2.67 2.56
C ALA A 345 -13.35 -1.36 2.48
N ALA A 346 -14.05 -0.23 2.40
CA ALA A 346 -13.42 1.09 2.40
C ALA A 346 -12.76 1.44 3.74
N MET A 347 -13.41 1.12 4.86
CA MET A 347 -12.87 1.33 6.21
C MET A 347 -11.67 0.42 6.50
N LEU A 348 -11.68 -0.83 6.02
CA LEU A 348 -10.54 -1.75 6.12
C LEU A 348 -9.34 -1.32 5.28
N SER A 349 -9.59 -0.57 4.21
CA SER A 349 -8.55 -0.05 3.31
C SER A 349 -7.94 1.27 3.77
N SER A 350 -8.51 1.86 4.83
CA SER A 350 -8.02 3.08 5.48
C SER A 350 -7.13 2.72 6.67
N GLU A 351 -6.34 3.69 7.15
CA GLU A 351 -5.67 3.63 8.45
C GLU A 351 -6.67 3.31 9.59
N ASN A 352 -6.16 2.77 10.70
CA ASN A 352 -6.97 2.41 11.86
C ASN A 352 -7.88 3.58 12.31
N VAL A 353 -9.17 3.30 12.29
CA VAL A 353 -10.24 4.28 12.49
C VAL A 353 -10.40 4.65 13.98
N PHE A 354 -10.09 3.72 14.89
CA PHE A 354 -10.36 3.90 16.31
C PHE A 354 -9.19 4.56 17.04
N ILE A 355 -9.47 5.66 17.74
CA ILE A 355 -8.51 6.35 18.60
C ILE A 355 -8.47 5.64 19.95
N ARG A 356 -7.27 5.26 20.41
CA ARG A 356 -7.02 4.76 21.76
C ARG A 356 -6.09 5.68 22.53
N PRO A 357 -6.63 6.54 23.40
CA PRO A 357 -5.82 7.37 24.28
C PRO A 357 -4.98 6.52 25.24
N GLY A 358 -3.76 6.96 25.54
CA GLY A 358 -2.91 6.31 26.54
C GLY A 358 -3.31 6.62 28.00
N GLU A 359 -4.13 7.66 28.20
CA GLU A 359 -4.68 7.99 29.53
C GLU A 359 -5.86 7.06 29.87
N GLU A 360 -5.78 6.37 31.01
CA GLU A 360 -6.76 5.36 31.42
C GLU A 360 -8.20 5.87 31.46
N LYS A 361 -8.44 7.08 32.01
CA LYS A 361 -9.78 7.69 32.05
C LYS A 361 -10.37 7.86 30.64
N LYS A 362 -9.63 8.49 29.74
CA LYS A 362 -10.06 8.70 28.34
C LYS A 362 -10.18 7.38 27.58
N GLN A 363 -9.38 6.37 27.93
CA GLN A 363 -9.50 5.03 27.37
C GLN A 363 -10.83 4.37 27.76
N THR A 364 -11.27 4.51 29.02
CA THR A 364 -12.58 3.99 29.43
C THR A 364 -13.75 4.69 28.72
N GLU A 365 -13.63 6.00 28.48
CA GLU A 365 -14.61 6.77 27.70
C GLU A 365 -14.65 6.33 26.24
N ALA A 366 -13.48 6.18 25.60
CA ALA A 366 -13.36 5.67 24.24
C ALA A 366 -13.99 4.27 24.09
N ASN A 367 -13.68 3.36 25.03
CA ASN A 367 -14.24 2.01 25.02
C ASN A 367 -15.77 2.01 25.19
N LYS A 368 -16.34 2.92 25.98
CA LYS A 368 -17.80 3.07 26.11
C LYS A 368 -18.41 3.58 24.80
N ALA A 369 -17.79 4.57 24.15
CA ALA A 369 -18.24 5.07 22.86
C ALA A 369 -18.20 3.98 21.78
N HIS A 370 -17.11 3.22 21.70
CA HIS A 370 -16.97 2.11 20.74
C HIS A 370 -18.00 0.99 20.99
N LYS A 371 -18.27 0.61 22.25
CA LYS A 371 -19.33 -0.35 22.58
C LYS A 371 -20.73 0.11 22.17
N LYS A 372 -21.03 1.42 22.30
CA LYS A 372 -22.29 1.99 21.83
C LYS A 372 -22.43 1.85 20.31
N LEU A 373 -21.35 2.15 19.56
CA LEU A 373 -21.31 1.99 18.10
C LEU A 373 -21.47 0.53 17.67
N SER A 374 -20.82 -0.40 18.38
CA SER A 374 -20.97 -1.83 18.12
C SER A 374 -22.40 -2.30 18.32
N SER A 375 -23.07 -1.83 19.37
CA SER A 375 -24.49 -2.14 19.63
C SER A 375 -25.40 -1.62 18.51
N MET A 376 -25.10 -0.45 17.92
CA MET A 376 -25.81 0.07 16.75
C MET A 376 -25.58 -0.78 15.49
N GLY A 377 -24.38 -1.34 15.32
CA GLY A 377 -24.03 -2.28 14.25
C GLY A 377 -24.53 -3.71 14.46
N GLY A 378 -25.49 -3.93 15.37
CA GLY A 378 -26.05 -5.24 15.70
C GLY A 378 -25.30 -6.02 16.77
N GLY A 379 -24.16 -5.52 17.27
CA GLY A 379 -23.42 -6.05 18.43
C GLY A 379 -22.79 -7.42 18.24
N ASN A 380 -22.75 -7.94 17.01
CA ASN A 380 -22.41 -9.34 16.73
C ASN A 380 -21.04 -9.53 16.06
N ASN A 381 -20.47 -8.51 15.40
CA ASN A 381 -19.13 -8.56 14.79
C ASN A 381 -18.53 -7.14 14.61
N ASP A 382 -17.21 -7.08 14.44
CA ASP A 382 -16.49 -5.80 14.26
C ASP A 382 -16.77 -5.15 12.90
N PHE A 383 -17.07 -5.92 11.86
CA PHE A 383 -17.45 -5.38 10.55
C PHE A 383 -18.73 -4.53 10.61
N GLY A 384 -19.73 -4.97 11.37
CA GLY A 384 -20.96 -4.22 11.64
C GLY A 384 -20.67 -2.94 12.43
N THR A 385 -19.66 -2.96 13.30
CA THR A 385 -19.20 -1.77 14.01
C THR A 385 -18.60 -0.75 13.03
N LEU A 386 -17.76 -1.19 12.08
CA LEU A 386 -17.22 -0.32 11.02
C LEU A 386 -18.33 0.27 10.13
N LEU A 387 -19.33 -0.55 9.76
CA LEU A 387 -20.50 -0.09 9.00
C LEU A 387 -21.26 0.99 9.78
N ALA A 388 -21.53 0.74 11.06
CA ALA A 388 -22.22 1.70 11.93
C ALA A 388 -21.44 3.02 12.08
N VAL A 389 -20.11 2.96 12.17
CA VAL A 389 -19.26 4.17 12.18
C VAL A 389 -19.41 4.96 10.88
N PHE A 390 -19.28 4.29 9.73
CA PHE A 390 -19.37 4.94 8.43
C PHE A 390 -20.74 5.60 8.20
N GLU A 391 -21.82 4.89 8.51
CA GLU A 391 -23.18 5.41 8.36
C GLU A 391 -23.48 6.55 9.33
N SER A 392 -23.14 6.39 10.62
CA SER A 392 -23.42 7.39 11.65
C SER A 392 -22.66 8.69 11.39
N CYS A 393 -21.40 8.58 10.94
CA CYS A 393 -20.62 9.73 10.52
C CYS A 393 -21.22 10.42 9.30
N SER A 394 -21.74 9.65 8.33
CA SER A 394 -22.34 10.18 7.10
C SER A 394 -23.71 10.84 7.34
N LYS A 395 -24.48 10.35 8.32
CA LYS A 395 -25.79 10.89 8.73
C LYS A 395 -25.70 12.10 9.67
N SER A 396 -24.53 12.39 10.24
CA SER A 396 -24.34 13.50 11.17
C SER A 396 -24.23 14.84 10.43
N ASP A 397 -24.88 15.89 10.95
CA ASP A 397 -24.77 17.26 10.44
C ASP A 397 -23.35 17.83 10.58
N SER A 398 -22.57 17.35 11.56
CA SER A 398 -21.19 17.78 11.82
C SER A 398 -20.22 16.58 11.94
N PRO A 399 -19.88 15.92 10.81
CA PRO A 399 -19.12 14.66 10.83
C PRO A 399 -17.77 14.74 11.57
N SER A 400 -17.05 15.85 11.43
CA SER A 400 -15.76 16.03 12.12
C SER A 400 -15.90 16.17 13.64
N SER A 401 -16.96 16.79 14.14
CA SER A 401 -17.21 16.87 15.59
C SER A 401 -17.65 15.52 16.12
N TRP A 402 -18.57 14.87 15.41
CA TRP A 402 -19.04 13.53 15.75
C TRP A 402 -17.90 12.52 15.86
N CYS A 403 -16.93 12.54 14.93
CA CYS A 403 -15.74 11.69 15.02
C CYS A 403 -14.91 11.97 16.27
N ARG A 404 -14.74 13.23 16.65
CA ARG A 404 -14.01 13.62 17.86
C ARG A 404 -14.68 13.06 19.12
N ASP A 405 -15.99 13.22 19.22
CA ASP A 405 -16.78 12.81 20.39
C ASP A 405 -16.84 11.28 20.54
N ASN A 406 -16.69 10.54 19.44
CA ASN A 406 -16.71 9.07 19.43
C ASN A 406 -15.30 8.43 19.37
N TYR A 407 -14.23 9.22 19.55
CA TYR A 407 -12.84 8.74 19.47
C TYR A 407 -12.55 8.03 18.15
N ILE A 408 -12.92 8.66 17.04
CA ILE A 408 -12.73 8.19 15.67
C ILE A 408 -11.82 9.16 14.90
N HIS A 409 -10.87 8.63 14.13
CA HIS A 409 -10.01 9.42 13.27
C HIS A 409 -10.78 9.99 12.07
N TRP A 410 -11.08 11.29 12.09
CA TRP A 410 -11.78 11.99 10.99
C TRP A 410 -11.08 11.84 9.64
N ARG A 411 -9.75 11.92 9.61
CA ARG A 411 -8.95 11.74 8.39
C ARG A 411 -9.14 10.34 7.77
N ALA A 412 -9.17 9.30 8.61
CA ALA A 412 -9.38 7.92 8.17
C ALA A 412 -10.77 7.75 7.56
N VAL A 413 -11.82 8.24 8.22
CA VAL A 413 -13.20 8.17 7.70
C VAL A 413 -13.36 8.97 6.40
N THR A 414 -12.73 10.16 6.30
CA THR A 414 -12.75 10.95 5.06
C THR A 414 -12.10 10.19 3.90
N MET A 415 -10.96 9.55 4.15
CA MET A 415 -10.31 8.70 3.15
C MET A 415 -11.19 7.50 2.78
N ALA A 416 -11.81 6.84 3.76
CA ALA A 416 -12.73 5.75 3.52
C ALA A 416 -13.95 6.17 2.68
N ARG A 417 -14.47 7.40 2.82
CA ARG A 417 -15.55 7.90 1.95
C ARG A 417 -15.11 8.01 0.49
N ASN A 418 -13.92 8.56 0.24
CA ASN A 418 -13.36 8.63 -1.11
C ASN A 418 -13.14 7.22 -1.72
N ILE A 419 -12.65 6.28 -0.91
CA ILE A 419 -12.47 4.88 -1.31
C ILE A 419 -13.82 4.25 -1.66
N HIS A 420 -14.82 4.41 -0.78
CA HIS A 420 -16.16 3.88 -0.96
C HIS A 420 -16.77 4.33 -2.29
N ASP A 421 -16.72 5.63 -2.61
CA ASP A 421 -17.32 6.17 -3.81
C ASP A 421 -16.66 5.63 -5.09
N GLN A 422 -15.34 5.40 -5.05
CA GLN A 422 -14.62 4.77 -6.15
C GLN A 422 -14.93 3.28 -6.29
N LEU A 423 -14.94 2.54 -5.19
CA LEU A 423 -15.32 1.12 -5.21
C LEU A 423 -16.77 0.94 -5.73
N LYS A 424 -17.68 1.84 -5.32
CA LYS A 424 -19.06 1.88 -5.80
C LYS A 424 -19.12 2.16 -7.31
N SER A 425 -18.32 3.10 -7.80
CA SER A 425 -18.22 3.41 -9.24
C SER A 425 -17.74 2.21 -10.06
N ILE A 426 -16.68 1.52 -9.59
CA ILE A 426 -16.16 0.31 -10.23
C ILE A 426 -17.24 -0.79 -10.24
N LEU A 427 -17.82 -1.10 -9.09
CA LEU A 427 -18.82 -2.17 -8.98
C LEU A 427 -20.06 -1.89 -9.83
N THR A 428 -20.56 -0.65 -9.83
CA THR A 428 -21.75 -0.29 -10.63
C THR A 428 -21.49 -0.49 -12.12
N LYS A 429 -20.28 -0.16 -12.61
CA LYS A 429 -19.89 -0.41 -14.00
C LYS A 429 -19.77 -1.91 -14.29
N GLN A 430 -19.19 -2.68 -13.39
CA GLN A 430 -19.05 -4.13 -13.56
C GLN A 430 -20.41 -4.85 -13.56
N MET A 431 -21.34 -4.45 -12.68
CA MET A 431 -22.69 -5.03 -12.61
C MET A 431 -23.52 -4.84 -13.90
N GLN A 432 -23.16 -3.89 -14.76
CA GLN A 432 -23.80 -3.67 -16.06
C GLN A 432 -23.27 -4.61 -17.15
N ARG A 433 -22.13 -5.29 -16.92
CA ARG A 433 -21.56 -6.23 -17.88
C ARG A 433 -22.36 -7.53 -17.89
N SER A 434 -22.45 -8.18 -19.05
CA SER A 434 -23.22 -9.42 -19.22
C SER A 434 -22.60 -10.63 -18.51
N ASP A 435 -21.29 -10.59 -18.28
CA ASP A 435 -20.47 -11.64 -17.65
C ASP A 435 -20.39 -11.50 -16.12
N PHE A 436 -21.04 -10.48 -15.53
CA PHE A 436 -21.03 -10.29 -14.08
C PHE A 436 -21.80 -11.42 -13.36
N PRO A 437 -21.24 -12.00 -12.28
CA PRO A 437 -21.90 -13.08 -11.54
C PRO A 437 -23.27 -12.67 -10.99
N LYS A 438 -24.25 -13.57 -11.11
CA LYS A 438 -25.59 -13.41 -10.53
C LYS A 438 -25.89 -14.62 -9.67
N GLU A 439 -26.35 -14.37 -8.46
CA GLU A 439 -26.74 -15.40 -7.50
C GLU A 439 -28.25 -15.28 -7.26
N ASP A 440 -28.95 -16.42 -7.27
CA ASP A 440 -30.35 -16.47 -6.89
C ASP A 440 -30.45 -16.48 -5.36
N ILE A 441 -31.10 -15.46 -4.81
CA ILE A 441 -31.18 -15.27 -3.36
C ILE A 441 -32.55 -15.73 -2.87
N ASP A 442 -32.55 -16.52 -1.80
CA ASP A 442 -33.75 -16.81 -1.04
C ASP A 442 -34.23 -15.53 -0.32
N SER A 443 -35.48 -15.10 -0.54
CA SER A 443 -35.98 -13.76 -0.19
C SER A 443 -35.96 -13.44 1.32
N ASP A 444 -35.75 -14.44 2.17
CA ASP A 444 -35.92 -14.33 3.63
C ASP A 444 -34.61 -14.09 4.41
N LEU A 445 -33.48 -13.94 3.72
CA LEU A 445 -32.17 -13.77 4.38
C LEU A 445 -32.02 -12.39 5.05
N LYS A 446 -31.57 -12.40 6.30
CA LYS A 446 -31.29 -11.17 7.05
C LYS A 446 -30.05 -10.45 6.51
N PRO A 447 -29.97 -9.11 6.59
CA PRO A 447 -28.81 -8.33 6.13
C PRO A 447 -27.46 -8.81 6.67
N GLY A 448 -27.40 -9.18 7.95
CA GLY A 448 -26.18 -9.71 8.57
C GLY A 448 -25.72 -11.06 8.00
N GLU A 449 -26.66 -11.90 7.55
CA GLU A 449 -26.32 -13.18 6.92
C GLU A 449 -25.82 -12.98 5.49
N LEU A 450 -26.46 -12.08 4.72
CA LEU A 450 -25.99 -11.70 3.39
C LEU A 450 -24.55 -11.16 3.44
N MET A 451 -24.29 -10.24 4.38
CA MET A 451 -22.95 -9.70 4.61
C MET A 451 -21.96 -10.79 5.02
N GLY A 452 -22.36 -11.70 5.92
CA GLY A 452 -21.55 -12.83 6.33
C GLY A 452 -21.18 -13.74 5.16
N ARG A 453 -22.13 -14.11 4.29
CA ARG A 453 -21.88 -14.90 3.08
C ARG A 453 -20.91 -14.19 2.14
N ALA A 454 -21.07 -12.88 1.94
CA ALA A 454 -20.15 -12.09 1.13
C ALA A 454 -18.73 -12.08 1.69
N LEU A 455 -18.57 -11.85 3.00
CA LEU A 455 -17.26 -11.91 3.65
C LEU A 455 -16.64 -13.30 3.56
N CYS A 456 -17.42 -14.37 3.77
CA CYS A 456 -16.94 -15.75 3.68
C CYS A 456 -16.40 -16.08 2.28
N SER A 457 -17.00 -15.54 1.22
CA SER A 457 -16.53 -15.79 -0.16
C SER A 457 -15.08 -15.38 -0.37
N GLY A 458 -14.64 -14.29 0.27
CA GLY A 458 -13.32 -13.70 0.08
C GLY A 458 -12.33 -13.93 1.22
N LEU A 459 -12.81 -14.22 2.42
CA LEU A 459 -11.99 -14.30 3.64
C LEU A 459 -12.04 -15.69 4.30
N PHE A 460 -12.48 -16.73 3.56
CA PHE A 460 -12.55 -18.11 4.07
C PHE A 460 -11.20 -18.67 4.55
N SER A 461 -10.08 -18.21 3.99
CA SER A 461 -8.74 -18.61 4.45
C SER A 461 -8.44 -18.15 5.87
N ASN A 462 -9.09 -17.07 6.31
CA ASN A 462 -8.82 -16.40 7.56
C ASN A 462 -9.85 -16.80 8.64
N VAL A 463 -10.40 -18.01 8.55
CA VAL A 463 -11.43 -18.50 9.46
C VAL A 463 -10.82 -19.27 10.64
N ALA A 464 -11.37 -19.05 11.84
CA ALA A 464 -10.98 -19.75 13.05
C ALA A 464 -12.20 -20.36 13.77
N ARG A 465 -12.03 -21.56 14.33
CA ARG A 465 -13.04 -22.23 15.15
C ARG A 465 -12.68 -22.16 16.63
N LYS A 466 -13.68 -22.08 17.51
CA LYS A 466 -13.44 -22.14 18.95
C LYS A 466 -12.76 -23.47 19.31
N ALA A 467 -11.70 -23.41 20.12
CA ALA A 467 -10.98 -24.61 20.53
C ALA A 467 -11.90 -25.50 21.40
N PRO A 468 -11.81 -26.84 21.30
CA PRO A 468 -12.60 -27.76 22.14
C PRO A 468 -12.38 -27.56 23.65
N SER A 469 -11.20 -27.05 24.03
CA SER A 469 -10.84 -26.68 25.41
C SER A 469 -11.61 -25.46 25.94
N GLY A 470 -12.40 -24.79 25.11
CA GLY A 470 -13.13 -23.57 25.46
C GLY A 470 -12.27 -22.31 25.57
N ARG A 471 -10.94 -22.43 25.55
CA ARG A 471 -9.97 -21.32 25.62
C ARG A 471 -9.32 -21.07 24.27
N GLY A 472 -9.56 -19.88 23.72
CA GLY A 472 -9.01 -19.45 22.43
C GLY A 472 -9.67 -20.13 21.22
N PHE A 473 -9.04 -19.95 20.08
CA PHE A 473 -9.51 -20.40 18.77
C PHE A 473 -8.41 -21.17 18.06
N ARG A 474 -8.78 -21.90 17.01
CA ARG A 474 -7.85 -22.60 16.13
C ARG A 474 -8.16 -22.24 14.68
N THR A 475 -7.15 -21.80 13.94
CA THR A 475 -7.32 -21.52 12.51
C THR A 475 -7.72 -22.79 11.76
N MET A 476 -8.48 -22.63 10.68
CA MET A 476 -8.94 -23.76 9.86
C MET A 476 -7.89 -24.22 8.84
N GLU A 477 -6.85 -23.43 8.62
CA GLU A 477 -5.80 -23.74 7.66
C GLU A 477 -4.77 -24.76 8.19
N GLY A 478 -4.53 -25.81 7.42
CA GLY A 478 -3.52 -26.83 7.71
C GLY A 478 -3.77 -27.56 9.03
N HIS A 479 -2.72 -27.67 9.86
CA HIS A 479 -2.85 -28.28 11.19
C HIS A 479 -3.52 -27.36 12.22
N GLY A 480 -3.91 -26.14 11.85
CA GLY A 480 -4.62 -25.19 12.70
C GLY A 480 -3.79 -24.66 13.86
N THR A 481 -3.47 -23.37 13.82
CA THR A 481 -2.69 -22.66 14.85
C THR A 481 -3.62 -22.17 15.95
N HIS A 482 -3.18 -22.27 17.21
CA HIS A 482 -3.94 -21.72 18.34
C HIS A 482 -3.79 -20.19 18.38
N VAL A 483 -4.92 -19.48 18.39
CA VAL A 483 -4.98 -18.02 18.32
C VAL A 483 -5.98 -17.48 19.34
N PHE A 484 -5.80 -16.22 19.73
CA PHE A 484 -6.70 -15.50 20.63
C PHE A 484 -7.28 -14.29 19.93
N MET A 485 -8.51 -13.93 20.29
CA MET A 485 -9.10 -12.67 19.88
C MET A 485 -8.28 -11.53 20.50
N HIS A 486 -7.97 -10.53 19.69
CA HIS A 486 -7.17 -9.42 20.16
C HIS A 486 -8.00 -8.53 21.11
N PRO A 487 -7.39 -7.96 22.17
CA PRO A 487 -8.11 -7.09 23.12
C PRO A 487 -8.72 -5.82 22.50
N SER A 488 -8.43 -5.56 21.22
CA SER A 488 -9.00 -4.45 20.48
C SER A 488 -10.41 -4.66 19.96
N SER A 489 -10.84 -5.92 19.82
CA SER A 489 -12.15 -6.22 19.28
C SER A 489 -13.22 -5.61 20.19
N VAL A 490 -14.22 -4.99 19.58
CA VAL A 490 -15.31 -4.34 20.33
C VAL A 490 -16.37 -5.36 20.72
N VAL A 491 -16.38 -6.52 20.07
CA VAL A 491 -17.33 -7.61 20.29
C VAL A 491 -16.79 -8.61 21.31
N ILE A 492 -17.52 -8.76 22.42
CA ILE A 492 -17.27 -9.77 23.46
C ILE A 492 -18.37 -10.87 23.41
N VAL A 493 -19.39 -10.69 22.56
CA VAL A 493 -20.63 -11.48 22.59
C VAL A 493 -20.67 -12.50 21.46
N PHE A 494 -20.72 -13.78 21.85
CA PHE A 494 -20.74 -14.93 20.94
C PHE A 494 -22.16 -15.23 20.43
N LYS A 495 -22.40 -15.10 19.11
CA LYS A 495 -23.57 -15.72 18.46
C LYS A 495 -23.15 -16.63 17.30
N ARG A 496 -23.67 -17.86 17.33
CA ARG A 496 -23.53 -18.86 16.26
C ARG A 496 -24.08 -18.28 14.96
N HIS A 497 -23.25 -18.17 13.93
CA HIS A 497 -23.72 -17.91 12.58
C HIS A 497 -23.69 -19.23 11.80
N TYR A 498 -24.80 -19.60 11.19
CA TYR A 498 -24.87 -20.76 10.30
C TYR A 498 -24.54 -20.25 8.91
N ALA A 499 -23.41 -20.68 8.35
CA ALA A 499 -23.12 -20.49 6.93
C ALA A 499 -23.31 -21.84 6.24
N ASN A 500 -24.40 -22.00 5.49
CA ASN A 500 -24.54 -23.11 4.55
C ASN A 500 -23.59 -22.85 3.37
N LEU A 501 -22.34 -23.32 3.48
CA LEU A 501 -21.35 -23.26 2.41
C LEU A 501 -21.58 -24.42 1.43
N GLN A 502 -22.54 -24.29 0.51
CA GLN A 502 -22.86 -25.31 -0.50
C GLN A 502 -21.88 -25.37 -1.69
N HIS A 503 -20.79 -24.58 -1.69
CA HIS A 503 -19.83 -24.52 -2.80
C HIS A 503 -18.41 -25.01 -2.46
N PHE A 504 -18.30 -26.02 -1.60
CA PHE A 504 -17.06 -26.78 -1.42
C PHE A 504 -17.14 -28.15 -2.11
N PRO A 505 -16.18 -28.52 -2.98
CA PRO A 505 -16.03 -29.91 -3.38
C PRO A 505 -15.39 -30.67 -2.21
N GLY A 506 -16.21 -31.38 -1.43
CA GLY A 506 -15.74 -32.48 -0.58
C GLY A 506 -15.94 -32.38 0.94
N GLU A 507 -16.52 -31.31 1.49
CA GLU A 507 -16.82 -31.24 2.93
C GLU A 507 -18.28 -30.87 3.18
N GLY A 508 -18.95 -31.66 4.02
CA GLY A 508 -20.37 -31.55 4.34
C GLY A 508 -20.74 -30.31 5.16
N VAL A 509 -22.05 -30.12 5.33
CA VAL A 509 -22.67 -29.03 6.08
C VAL A 509 -22.10 -28.95 7.51
N GLY A 510 -21.31 -27.90 7.79
CA GLY A 510 -20.67 -27.67 9.08
C GLY A 510 -21.08 -26.33 9.71
N ASN A 511 -20.94 -26.22 11.03
CA ASN A 511 -21.14 -24.96 11.76
C ASN A 511 -19.86 -24.12 11.71
N PHE A 512 -19.89 -22.94 11.10
CA PHE A 512 -18.71 -22.09 10.89
C PHE A 512 -18.78 -20.77 11.66
N TRP A 513 -17.63 -20.32 12.16
CA TRP A 513 -17.51 -19.03 12.86
C TRP A 513 -16.66 -18.12 11.99
N VAL A 514 -17.25 -17.07 11.42
CA VAL A 514 -16.49 -16.04 10.73
C VAL A 514 -16.48 -14.82 11.61
N ASP A 515 -15.52 -14.80 12.52
CA ASP A 515 -15.08 -13.58 13.17
C ASP A 515 -13.63 -13.39 12.75
N LEU A 516 -13.44 -12.43 11.86
CA LEU A 516 -12.16 -12.02 11.33
C LEU A 516 -11.81 -10.78 12.10
N ASP A 517 -11.00 -10.96 13.13
CA ASP A 517 -10.43 -9.84 13.85
C ASP A 517 -9.71 -8.94 12.84
N ILE A 518 -10.09 -7.66 12.84
CA ILE A 518 -9.54 -6.61 11.99
C ILE A 518 -8.17 -6.16 12.49
N SER A 519 -7.69 -6.68 13.63
CA SER A 519 -6.34 -6.41 14.10
C SER A 519 -5.38 -7.56 13.77
N THR A 520 -4.95 -7.62 12.51
CA THR A 520 -3.57 -7.92 12.10
C THR A 520 -3.51 -7.94 10.56
N THR A 521 -3.38 -6.77 9.97
CA THR A 521 -2.32 -6.52 8.98
C THR A 521 -1.23 -5.73 9.68
#